data_AF-M2NXE5-F1
#
_entry.id   AF-M2NXE5-F1
#
_cell.length_a   1.000
_cell.length_b   1.000
_cell.length_c   1.000
_cell.angle_alpha   90.00
_cell.angle_beta   90.00
_cell.angle_gamma   90.00
#
_symmetry.space_group_name_H-M   'P 1'
#
loop_
_entity.id
_entity.type
_entity.pdbx_description
1 polymer ?
#
loop_
_entity_poly.entity_id
_entity_poly.type
_entity_poly.pdbx_seq_one_letter_code
_entity_poly.pdbx_strand_id
1 'polypeptide(L)'
;MAAGLTDATVEFAKGFAIWDLAPGHYVLHAAGGTVVDLQGRALPLDYSFDSLADITAAMNPRQKFVAAGNASLADEIVKTLRV
;
A
#
# COMPACT_ATOMS: atom_id res chain seq x y z
N MET A 1 -4.39 7.11 -10.48
CA MET A 1 -4.28 5.75 -9.96
C MET A 1 -5.62 5.06 -10.14
N ALA A 2 -6.50 5.03 -9.13
CA ALA A 2 -7.84 4.48 -9.31
C ALA A 2 -8.68 5.24 -10.36
N ALA A 3 -8.54 6.57 -10.43
CA ALA A 3 -9.20 7.41 -11.43
C ALA A 3 -8.45 7.51 -12.77
N GLY A 4 -7.35 6.75 -12.97
CA GLY A 4 -6.54 6.81 -14.20
C GLY A 4 -5.69 8.07 -14.41
N LEU A 5 -5.74 9.05 -13.51
CA LEU A 5 -5.01 10.33 -13.65
C LEU A 5 -3.52 10.30 -13.24
N THR A 6 -3.04 9.17 -12.74
CA THR A 6 -1.68 9.00 -12.19
C THR A 6 -1.33 7.53 -12.26
N ASP A 7 -0.14 7.17 -12.72
CA ASP A 7 0.21 5.75 -12.90
C ASP A 7 0.67 5.06 -11.62
N ALA A 8 1.31 5.82 -10.72
CA ALA A 8 1.80 5.33 -9.43
C ALA A 8 1.92 6.43 -8.36
N THR A 9 1.98 6.04 -7.11
CA THR A 9 2.33 6.89 -5.95
C THR A 9 3.28 6.12 -5.05
N VAL A 10 4.36 6.78 -4.60
CA VAL A 10 5.37 6.18 -3.74
C VAL A 10 5.54 7.01 -2.47
N GLU A 11 5.42 6.36 -1.32
CA GLU A 11 5.79 6.92 -0.02
C GLU A 11 6.92 6.07 0.56
N PHE A 12 8.13 6.64 0.63
CA PHE A 12 9.34 5.92 1.07
C PHE A 12 10.02 6.56 2.30
N ALA A 13 9.49 7.68 2.80
CA ALA A 13 10.15 8.50 3.81
C ALA A 13 9.46 8.38 5.17
N LYS A 14 8.30 9.02 5.35
CA LYS A 14 7.58 9.12 6.63
C LYS A 14 6.62 7.95 6.84
N GLY A 15 6.04 7.45 5.75
CA GLY A 15 4.98 6.44 5.80
C GLY A 15 3.61 6.99 6.23
N PHE A 16 2.56 6.25 5.87
CA PHE A 16 1.15 6.56 6.17
C PHE A 16 0.64 5.73 7.34
N ALA A 17 -0.31 6.23 8.13
CA ALA A 17 -1.02 5.32 9.01
C ALA A 17 -1.95 4.45 8.16
N ILE A 18 -2.26 3.25 8.65
CA ILE A 18 -3.09 2.34 7.86
C ILE A 18 -4.48 2.92 7.58
N TRP A 19 -5.06 3.74 8.47
CA TRP A 19 -6.34 4.40 8.23
C TRP A 19 -6.28 5.51 7.17
N ASP A 20 -5.12 6.12 6.95
CA ASP A 20 -4.91 7.09 5.87
C ASP A 20 -4.81 6.38 4.50
N LEU A 21 -4.32 5.13 4.49
CA LEU A 21 -4.05 4.34 3.28
C LEU A 21 -5.23 3.43 2.89
N ALA A 22 -5.85 2.75 3.85
CA ALA A 22 -6.78 1.65 3.61
C ALA A 22 -7.97 2.00 2.70
N PRO A 23 -8.65 3.16 2.83
CA PRO A 23 -9.74 3.52 1.92
C PRO A 23 -9.26 3.66 0.46
N GLY A 24 -8.12 4.32 0.25
CA GLY A 24 -7.53 4.49 -1.07
C GLY A 24 -7.03 3.18 -1.67
N HIS A 25 -6.45 2.31 -0.84
CA HIS A 25 -6.03 0.98 -1.24
C HIS A 25 -7.22 0.13 -1.70
N TYR A 26 -8.34 0.13 -0.96
CA TYR A 26 -9.53 -0.64 -1.33
C TYR A 26 -10.07 -0.23 -2.71
N VAL A 27 -10.20 1.07 -2.96
CA VAL A 27 -10.68 1.59 -4.25
C VAL A 27 -9.70 1.28 -5.37
N LEU A 28 -8.39 1.41 -5.13
CA LEU A 28 -7.36 1.06 -6.11
C LEU A 28 -7.39 -0.43 -6.46
N HIS A 29 -7.52 -1.31 -5.47
CA HIS A 29 -7.62 -2.75 -5.67
C HIS A 29 -8.84 -3.09 -6.53
N ALA A 30 -10.01 -2.50 -6.24
CA ALA A 30 -11.21 -2.67 -7.04
C ALA A 30 -11.04 -2.19 -8.49
N ALA A 31 -10.14 -1.23 -8.75
CA ALA A 31 -9.79 -0.76 -10.08
C ALA A 31 -8.68 -1.60 -10.76
N GLY A 32 -8.25 -2.72 -10.17
CA GLY A 32 -7.21 -3.60 -10.71
C GLY A 32 -5.76 -3.18 -10.38
N GLY A 33 -5.60 -2.13 -9.56
CA GLY A 33 -4.30 -1.71 -9.07
C GLY A 33 -3.83 -2.51 -7.85
N THR A 34 -2.63 -2.19 -7.37
CA THR A 34 -2.02 -2.87 -6.22
C THR A 34 -1.26 -1.91 -5.33
N VAL A 35 -1.10 -2.28 -4.06
CA VAL A 35 -0.23 -1.61 -3.10
C VAL A 35 0.72 -2.63 -2.50
N VAL A 36 2.02 -2.35 -2.61
CA VAL A 36 3.10 -3.18 -2.07
C VAL A 36 3.98 -2.36 -1.14
N ASP A 37 4.66 -3.00 -0.19
CA ASP A 37 5.71 -2.37 0.59
C ASP A 37 6.99 -2.15 -0.25
N LEU A 38 8.02 -1.55 0.36
CA LEU A 38 9.29 -1.27 -0.34
C LEU A 38 10.12 -2.55 -0.63
N GLN A 39 9.66 -3.71 -0.18
CA GLN A 39 10.23 -5.02 -0.52
C GLN A 39 9.40 -5.76 -1.58
N GLY A 40 8.34 -5.12 -2.12
CA GLY A 40 7.45 -5.70 -3.11
C GLY A 40 6.40 -6.66 -2.53
N ARG A 41 6.24 -6.75 -1.20
CA ARG A 41 5.22 -7.58 -0.58
C ARG A 41 3.88 -6.84 -0.58
N ALA A 42 2.81 -7.50 -0.99
CA ALA A 42 1.48 -6.91 -0.97
C ALA A 42 1.10 -6.47 0.45
N LEU A 43 0.58 -5.24 0.59
CA LEU A 43 -0.04 -4.82 1.84
C LEU A 43 -1.44 -5.45 1.91
N PRO A 44 -1.86 -5.99 3.08
CA PRO A 44 -3.19 -6.56 3.21
C PRO A 44 -4.27 -5.47 3.29
N LEU A 45 -5.47 -5.79 2.77
CA LEU A 45 -6.71 -5.03 2.99
C LEU A 45 -7.50 -5.58 4.18
N ASP A 46 -7.44 -6.89 4.37
CA ASP A 46 -8.07 -7.58 5.48
C ASP A 46 -7.00 -7.97 6.50
N TYR A 47 -7.14 -7.45 7.71
CA TYR A 47 -6.23 -7.70 8.82
C TYR A 47 -6.81 -8.71 9.83
N SER A 48 -8.05 -9.18 9.61
CA SER A 48 -8.73 -10.18 10.45
C SER A 48 -8.58 -9.91 11.95
N PHE A 49 -8.95 -8.70 12.37
CA PHE A 49 -8.79 -8.27 13.77
C PHE A 49 -9.70 -9.06 14.71
N ASP A 50 -9.10 -9.88 15.56
CA ASP A 50 -9.82 -10.68 16.56
C ASP A 50 -9.61 -10.14 17.99
N SER A 51 -8.69 -9.19 18.18
CA SER A 51 -8.38 -8.59 19.48
C SER A 51 -7.91 -7.13 19.40
N LEU A 52 -7.94 -6.43 20.54
CA LEU A 52 -7.34 -5.10 20.67
C LEU A 52 -5.83 -5.09 20.43
N ALA A 53 -5.16 -6.22 20.70
CA ALA A 53 -3.73 -6.36 20.44
C ALA A 53 -3.47 -6.38 18.92
N ASP A 54 -4.31 -7.07 18.14
CA ASP A 54 -4.19 -7.11 16.67
C ASP A 54 -4.44 -5.74 16.05
N ILE A 55 -5.46 -5.03 16.54
CA ILE A 55 -5.73 -3.65 16.15
C ILE A 55 -4.49 -2.79 16.44
N THR A 56 -3.98 -2.84 17.66
CA THR A 56 -2.81 -2.03 18.05
C THR A 56 -1.58 -2.36 17.19
N ALA A 57 -1.34 -3.64 16.92
CA ALA A 57 -0.23 -4.10 16.10
C ALA A 57 -0.33 -3.59 14.65
N ALA A 58 -1.52 -3.53 14.06
CA ALA A 58 -1.71 -2.99 12.71
C ALA A 58 -1.74 -1.46 12.66
N MET A 59 -2.20 -0.80 13.72
CA MET A 59 -2.37 0.66 13.78
C MET A 59 -1.07 1.42 14.08
N ASN A 60 -0.12 0.79 14.80
CA ASN A 60 1.13 1.44 15.19
C ASN A 60 2.12 1.73 14.03
N PRO A 61 2.35 0.83 13.07
CA PRO A 61 3.36 1.04 12.03
C PRO A 61 2.96 2.11 11.02
N ARG A 62 3.95 2.89 10.56
CA ARG A 62 3.78 3.77 9.39
C ARG A 62 4.15 3.00 8.12
N GLN A 63 3.18 2.86 7.23
CA GLN A 63 3.28 2.12 5.98
C GLN A 63 4.02 2.95 4.93
N LYS A 64 5.17 2.47 4.49
CA LYS A 64 5.84 2.91 3.28
C LYS A 64 5.43 1.98 2.15
N PHE A 65 5.09 2.53 1.00
CA PHE A 65 4.46 1.75 -0.04
C PHE A 65 4.71 2.30 -1.43
N VAL A 66 4.55 1.41 -2.42
CA VAL A 66 4.32 1.72 -3.81
C VAL A 66 2.88 1.33 -4.11
N ALA A 67 2.07 2.29 -4.53
CA ALA A 67 0.77 2.04 -5.11
C ALA A 67 0.91 2.22 -6.62
N ALA A 68 0.54 1.23 -7.42
CA ALA A 68 0.54 1.34 -8.88
C ALA A 68 -0.77 0.84 -9.51
N GLY A 69 -1.07 1.30 -10.73
CA GLY A 69 -2.25 0.88 -11.49
C GLY A 69 -2.26 -0.60 -11.89
N ASN A 70 -1.11 -1.29 -11.78
CA ASN A 70 -1.00 -2.73 -11.97
C ASN A 70 0.25 -3.28 -11.25
N ALA A 71 0.34 -4.61 -11.11
CA ALA A 71 1.43 -5.28 -10.41
C ALA A 71 2.79 -5.15 -11.11
N SER A 72 2.83 -5.14 -12.45
CA SER A 72 4.08 -5.02 -13.21
C SER A 72 4.76 -3.69 -12.94
N LEU A 73 4.00 -2.59 -12.93
CA LEU A 73 4.52 -1.25 -12.66
C LEU A 73 4.97 -1.12 -11.20
N ALA A 74 4.24 -1.70 -10.25
CA ALA A 74 4.66 -1.72 -8.85
C ALA A 74 6.03 -2.41 -8.70
N ASP A 75 6.21 -3.58 -9.30
CA ASP A 75 7.46 -4.34 -9.27
C ASP A 75 8.63 -3.59 -9.93
N GLU A 76 8.40 -2.95 -11.08
CA GLU A 76 9.41 -2.12 -11.75
C GLU A 76 9.88 -0.95 -10.88
N ILE A 77 8.94 -0.26 -10.23
CA ILE A 77 9.25 0.84 -9.32
C ILE A 77 10.05 0.32 -8.12
N VAL A 78 9.62 -0.77 -7.48
CA VAL A 78 10.33 -1.36 -6.34
C VAL A 78 11.78 -1.72 -6.70
N LYS A 79 12.02 -2.32 -7.87
CA LYS A 79 13.37 -2.66 -8.35
C LYS A 79 14.23 -1.43 -8.65
N THR A 80 13.62 -0.30 -8.97
CA THR A 80 14.31 0.96 -9.27
C THR A 80 14.69 1.72 -7.99
N LEU A 81 13.92 1.54 -6.93
CA LEU A 81 14.15 2.15 -5.63
C LEU A 81 15.44 1.58 -5.00
N ARG A 82 16.38 2.47 -4.64
CA ARG A 82 17.61 2.12 -3.90
C ARG A 82 17.44 2.41 -2.41
N VAL A 83 16.44 1.81 -1.79
CA VAL A 83 16.09 2.01 -0.36
C VAL A 83 16.29 0.74 0.45
#